data_AF-A0A7X8DLR5-F1
#
_entry.id   AF-A0A7X8DLR5-F1
#
_cell.length_a   1.000
_cell.length_b   1.000
_cell.length_c   1.000
_cell.angle_alpha   90.00
_cell.angle_beta   90.00
_cell.angle_gamma   90.00
#
_symmetry.space_group_name_H-M   'P 1'
#
loop_
_entity.id
_entity.type
_entity.pdbx_description
1 polymer ?
#
loop_
_entity_poly.entity_id
_entity_poly.type
_entity_poly.pdbx_seq_one_letter_code
_entity_poly.pdbx_strand_id
1 'polypeptide(L)' 'MKIKDIFKHNEEWVAEQLRIDPNYFKKLSMGQKPKYLFIGCSDSRVSADIIMAAEPGDVFIHRNIA' A
#
# COMPACT_ATOMS: atom_id res chain seq x y z
N MET A 1 -5.74 -14.87 11.80
CA MET A 1 -4.97 -13.68 12.19
C MET A 1 -5.77 -12.93 13.24
N LYS A 2 -5.18 -12.69 14.41
CA LYS A 2 -5.73 -11.85 15.49
C LYS A 2 -5.20 -10.43 15.34
N ILE A 3 -5.85 -9.45 15.98
CA ILE A 3 -5.42 -8.04 15.95
C ILE A 3 -3.95 -7.89 16.37
N LYS A 4 -3.50 -8.62 17.40
CA LYS A 4 -2.11 -8.59 17.85
C LYS A 4 -1.11 -9.03 16.77
N ASP A 5 -1.50 -9.97 15.93
CA ASP A 5 -0.65 -10.46 14.84
C ASP A 5 -0.45 -9.37 13.78
N ILE A 6 -1.46 -8.51 13.55
CA ILE A 6 -1.38 -7.39 12.60
C ILE A 6 -0.29 -6.40 13.02
N PHE A 7 -0.25 -6.03 14.30
CA PHE A 7 0.78 -5.12 14.82
C PHE A 7 2.17 -5.72 14.73
N LYS A 8 2.31 -7.00 15.07
CA LYS A 8 3.59 -7.71 14.94
C LYS A 8 4.08 -7.74 13.49
N HIS A 9 3.21 -8.13 12.54
CA HIS A 9 3.57 -8.13 11.11
C HIS A 9 3.89 -6.72 10.60
N ASN A 10 3.22 -5.68 11.11
CA ASN A 10 3.52 -4.31 10.75
C ASN A 10 4.92 -3.88 11.22
N GLU A 11 5.32 -4.22 12.46
CA GLU A 11 6.67 -3.92 12.97
C GLU A 11 7.75 -4.63 12.12
N GLU A 12 7.54 -5.90 11.81
CA GLU A 12 8.43 -6.69 10.94
C GLU A 12 8.51 -6.08 9.53
N TRP A 13 7.38 -5.68 8.95
CA TRP A 13 7.33 -5.04 7.65
C TRP A 13 8.05 -3.69 7.63
N VAL A 14 7.87 -2.84 8.64
CA VAL A 14 8.56 -1.55 8.76
C VAL A 14 10.07 -1.76 8.80
N ALA A 15 10.55 -2.72 9.60
CA ALA A 15 11.97 -3.04 9.68
C ALA A 15 12.54 -3.49 8.33
N GLU A 16 11.80 -4.33 7.60
CA GLU A 16 12.20 -4.80 6.28
C GLU A 16 12.24 -3.69 5.23
N GLN A 17 11.23 -2.81 5.19
CA GLN A 17 11.22 -1.68 4.25
C GLN A 17 12.43 -0.76 4.48
N LEU A 18 12.76 -0.45 5.74
CA LEU A 18 13.93 0.36 6.08
C LEU A 18 15.26 -0.33 5.77
N ARG A 19 15.29 -1.66 5.81
CA ARG A 19 16.47 -2.45 5.41
C ARG A 19 16.69 -2.38 3.90
N ILE A 20 15.61 -2.40 3.11
CA ILE A 20 15.65 -2.28 1.65
C ILE A 20 15.98 -0.84 1.22
N ASP A 21 15.28 0.13 1.79
CA ASP A 21 15.50 1.57 1.54
C ASP A 21 15.39 2.38 2.85
N PRO A 22 16.52 2.84 3.41
CA PRO A 22 16.52 3.67 4.62
C PRO A 22 15.74 4.99 4.48
N ASN A 23 15.50 5.45 3.25
CA ASN A 23 14.74 6.66 2.96
C ASN A 23 13.28 6.39 2.59
N TYR A 24 12.80 5.14 2.67
CA TYR A 24 11.45 4.74 2.23
C TYR A 24 10.35 5.67 2.74
N PHE A 25 10.24 5.83 4.07
CA PHE A 25 9.21 6.67 4.68
C PHE A 25 9.45 8.18 4.46
N LYS A 26 10.70 8.60 4.25
CA LYS A 26 11.02 9.98 3.88
C LYS A 26 10.52 10.30 2.48
N LYS A 27 10.71 9.40 1.52
CA LYS A 27 10.16 9.54 0.16
C LYS A 27 8.64 9.50 0.19
N LEU A 28 8.06 8.57 0.94
CA LEU A 28 6.61 8.42 1.08
C LEU A 28 5.93 9.68 1.64
N SER A 29 6.59 10.40 2.56
CA SER A 29 6.05 11.61 3.19
C SER A 29 6.17 12.87 2.34
N MET A 30 6.90 12.86 1.22
CA MET A 30 7.08 14.03 0.34
C MET A 30 5.82 14.40 -0.48
N GLY A 31 4.70 13.73 -0.23
CA GLY A 31 3.45 13.93 -0.95
C GLY A 31 3.32 13.01 -2.17
N GLN A 32 2.09 12.79 -2.59
CA GLN A 32 1.75 11.86 -3.67
C GLN A 32 1.01 12.61 -4.80
N LYS A 33 1.26 12.22 -6.05
CA LYS A 33 0.61 12.77 -7.24
C LYS A 33 0.13 11.62 -8.13
N PRO A 34 -0.94 10.91 -7.73
CA PRO A 34 -1.43 9.75 -8.47
C PRO A 34 -1.87 10.18 -9.87
N LYS A 35 -1.46 9.41 -10.87
CA LYS A 35 -1.82 9.65 -12.28
C LYS A 35 -3.13 8.96 -12.66
N TYR A 36 -3.55 7.98 -11.86
CA TYR A 36 -4.69 7.12 -12.13
C TYR A 36 -5.63 7.05 -10.94
N LEU A 37 -6.93 6.93 -11.23
CA LEU A 37 -7.97 6.57 -10.28
C LEU A 37 -8.41 5.14 -10.59
N PHE A 38 -8.30 4.23 -9.62
CA PHE A 38 -8.81 2.88 -9.72
C PHE A 38 -10.07 2.73 -8.84
N ILE A 39 -11.22 2.44 -9.46
CA ILE A 39 -12.48 2.13 -8.77
C ILE A 39 -12.73 0.64 -8.90
N GLY A 40 -12.59 -0.09 -7.78
CA GLY A 40 -12.72 -1.55 -7.74
C GLY A 40 -13.80 -2.04 -6.80
N CYS A 41 -14.12 -3.33 -6.90
CA CYS A 41 -15.01 -3.99 -5.94
C CYS A 41 -14.31 -4.22 -4.59
N SER A 42 -15.06 -4.07 -3.49
CA SER A 42 -14.63 -4.36 -2.11
C SER A 42 -14.28 -5.83 -1.87
N ASP A 43 -14.72 -6.74 -2.75
CA ASP A 43 -14.39 -8.16 -2.73
C ASP A 43 -12.86 -8.43 -2.83
N SER A 44 -12.06 -7.42 -3.20
CA SER A 44 -10.60 -7.34 -2.99
C SER A 44 -9.73 -8.55 -3.38
N ARG A 45 -10.26 -9.45 -4.22
CA ARG A 45 -9.59 -10.67 -4.74
C ARG A 45 -8.21 -10.41 -5.34
N VAL A 46 -7.97 -9.20 -5.85
CA VAL A 46 -6.63 -8.73 -6.22
C VAL A 46 -6.44 -7.25 -5.86
N SER A 47 -5.22 -6.90 -5.45
CA SER A 47 -4.79 -5.53 -5.20
C SER A 47 -4.37 -4.84 -6.51
N ALA A 48 -4.85 -3.62 -6.74
CA ALA A 48 -4.65 -2.90 -7.99
C ALA A 48 -3.17 -2.51 -8.19
N ASP A 49 -2.52 -2.10 -7.11
CA ASP A 49 -1.09 -1.80 -7.03
C ASP A 49 -0.22 -2.97 -7.52
N ILE A 50 -0.57 -4.22 -7.16
CA ILE A 50 0.15 -5.42 -7.61
C ILE A 50 -0.01 -5.64 -9.12
N ILE A 51 -1.24 -5.58 -9.64
CA ILE A 51 -1.50 -5.80 -11.08
C ILE A 51 -0.81 -4.72 -11.93
N MET A 52 -0.78 -3.49 -11.44
CA MET A 52 -0.24 -2.34 -12.17
C MET A 52 1.26 -2.14 -11.95
N ALA A 53 1.89 -2.95 -11.09
CA ALA A 53 3.26 -2.72 -10.59
C ALA A 53 3.46 -1.27 -10.11
N ALA A 54 2.45 -0.73 -9.42
CA ALA A 54 2.41 0.66 -9.00
C ALA A 54 3.07 0.85 -7.63
N GLU A 55 3.82 1.93 -7.47
CA GLU A 55 4.36 2.32 -6.17
C GLU A 55 3.33 3.09 -5.34
N PRO A 56 3.51 3.17 -4.00
CA PRO A 56 2.68 4.02 -3.16
C PRO A 56 2.64 5.47 -3.67
N GLY A 57 1.43 5.93 -4.02
CA GLY A 57 1.20 7.27 -4.56
C GLY A 57 1.06 7.38 -6.07
N ASP A 58 1.25 6.29 -6.82
CA ASP A 58 1.04 6.26 -8.28
C ASP A 58 -0.45 6.18 -8.66
N VAL A 59 -1.25 5.50 -7.83
CA VAL A 59 -2.67 5.22 -8.06
C VAL A 59 -3.50 5.63 -6.86
N PHE A 60 -4.57 6.38 -7.09
CA PHE A 60 -5.58 6.67 -6.10
C PHE A 60 -6.68 5.61 -6.17
N ILE A 61 -6.96 4.93 -5.07
CA ILE A 61 -7.83 3.75 -5.07
C ILE A 61 -9.12 4.04 -4.31
N HIS A 62 -10.26 3.77 -4.95
CA HIS A 62 -11.58 3.69 -4.32
C HIS A 62 -12.13 2.27 -4.43
N ARG A 63 -12.85 1.81 -3.41
CA ARG A 63 -13.55 0.52 -3.44
C ARG A 63 -14.97 0.65 -2.90
N ASN A 64 -15.91 -0.01 -3.58
CA ASN A 64 -17.32 -0.09 -3.15
C ASN A 64 -17.92 -1.49 -3.38
N ILE A 65 -19.15 -1.67 -2.89
CA ILE A 65 -19.97 -2.84 -3.19
C ILE A 65 -20.73 -2.54 -4.48
N ALA A 66 -20.67 -3.47 -5.43
CA ALA A 66 -21.35 -3.37 -6.73
C ALA A 66 -22.88 -3.45 -6.58
#